data_AF-A0A1U7YCR6-F1
#
_entry.id   AF-A0A1U7YCR6-F1
#
_cell.length_a   1.000
_cell.length_b   1.000
_cell.length_c   1.000
_cell.angle_alpha   90.00
_cell.angle_beta   90.00
_cell.angle_gamma   90.00
#
_symmetry.space_group_name_H-M   'P 1'
#
loop_
_entity.id
_entity.type
_entity.pdbx_description
1 polymer ?
#
loop_
_entity_poly.entity_id
_entity_poly.type
_entity_poly.pdbx_seq_one_letter_code
_entity_poly.pdbx_strand_id
1 'polypeptide(L)'
;MRDHIIVVDYELWDIVTDSPLATLKKNADGVDVPKTRADCNAGDLRKWEKNVKAKKWLVCRLGPDEYSRVQSYTTAKEIWDTLQVAHEETSQVKRSRGILMIILEEDKVEIF
;
A
#
# COMPACT_ATOMS: atom_id res chain seq x y z
N MET A 1 7.39 3.75 8.96
CA MET A 1 6.12 4.39 8.49
C MET A 1 4.96 4.07 9.43
N ARG A 2 4.80 2.80 9.82
CA ARG A 2 3.80 2.32 10.80
C ARG A 2 3.74 3.12 12.11
N ASP A 3 4.87 3.29 12.81
CA ASP A 3 4.89 3.95 14.14
C ASP A 3 4.42 5.41 14.09
N HIS A 4 4.65 6.08 12.96
CA HIS A 4 4.24 7.47 12.78
C HIS A 4 2.74 7.60 12.42
N ILE A 5 2.12 6.57 11.84
CA ILE A 5 0.67 6.54 11.58
C ILE A 5 -0.08 6.24 12.88
N ILE A 6 0.43 5.31 13.68
CA ILE A 6 -0.16 4.94 14.99
C ILE A 6 -0.22 6.15 15.94
N VAL A 7 0.82 6.99 15.95
CA VAL A 7 0.86 8.21 16.79
C VAL A 7 -0.15 9.27 16.33
N VAL A 8 -0.47 9.31 15.03
CA VAL A 8 -1.38 10.31 14.47
C VAL A 8 -2.84 9.90 14.63
N ASP A 9 -3.16 8.63 14.37
CA ASP A 9 -4.51 8.07 14.51
C ASP A 9 -4.47 6.55 14.26
N TYR A 10 -4.72 5.74 15.29
CA TYR A 10 -4.74 4.26 15.18
C TYR A 10 -5.83 3.78 14.21
N GLU A 11 -6.98 4.46 14.13
CA GLU A 11 -8.07 4.07 13.23
C GLU A 11 -7.72 4.32 11.75
N LEU A 12 -6.70 5.15 11.47
CA LEU A 12 -6.15 5.38 10.14
C LEU A 12 -5.29 4.20 9.68
N TRP A 13 -4.58 3.55 10.62
CA TRP A 13 -3.79 2.35 10.32
C TRP A 13 -4.70 1.18 9.92
N ASP A 14 -5.83 0.99 10.59
CA ASP A 14 -6.80 -0.06 10.25
C ASP A 14 -7.35 0.08 8.82
N ILE A 15 -7.53 1.33 8.34
CA ILE A 15 -7.95 1.59 6.96
C ILE A 15 -6.86 1.27 5.95
N VAL A 16 -5.59 1.46 6.32
CA VAL A 16 -4.44 1.14 5.47
C VAL A 16 -4.25 -0.37 5.37
N THR A 17 -4.48 -1.14 6.45
CA THR A 17 -4.20 -2.58 6.46
C THR A 17 -5.40 -3.45 6.14
N ASP A 18 -6.60 -3.11 6.61
CA ASP A 18 -7.65 -4.12 6.78
C ASP A 18 -8.81 -3.98 5.79
N SER A 19 -9.28 -2.76 5.49
CA SER A 19 -10.57 -2.62 4.79
C SER A 19 -10.45 -2.28 3.30
N PRO A 20 -10.97 -3.11 2.39
CA PRO A 20 -11.47 -2.62 1.11
C PRO A 20 -12.48 -1.51 1.39
N LEU A 21 -12.34 -0.37 0.71
CA LEU A 21 -13.33 0.72 0.77
C LEU A 21 -14.68 0.34 0.19
N ALA A 22 -14.71 -0.71 -0.65
CA ALA A 22 -15.90 -1.22 -1.30
C ALA A 22 -16.88 -1.73 -0.24
N THR A 23 -17.78 -0.84 0.17
CA THR A 23 -18.96 -1.22 0.93
C THR A 23 -19.88 -1.90 -0.09
N LEU A 24 -20.01 -3.21 0.03
CA LEU A 24 -20.84 -4.00 -0.88
C LEU A 24 -22.29 -3.97 -0.40
N LYS A 25 -23.23 -4.00 -1.34
CA LYS A 25 -24.64 -4.29 -1.08
C LYS A 25 -25.03 -5.51 -1.90
N LYS A 26 -26.03 -6.25 -1.42
CA LYS A 26 -26.66 -7.31 -2.20
C LYS A 26 -27.62 -6.69 -3.20
N ASN A 27 -27.51 -7.05 -4.48
CA ASN A 27 -28.51 -6.71 -5.48
C ASN A 27 -29.75 -7.63 -5.34
N ALA A 28 -30.75 -7.45 -6.21
CA ALA A 28 -31.97 -8.28 -6.21
C ALA A 28 -31.69 -9.79 -6.38
N ASP A 29 -30.56 -10.14 -6.99
CA ASP A 29 -30.11 -11.52 -7.24
C ASP A 29 -29.20 -12.06 -6.12
N GLY A 30 -28.98 -11.32 -5.03
CA GLY A 30 -28.09 -11.73 -3.94
C GLY A 30 -26.59 -11.65 -4.27
N VAL A 31 -26.22 -11.01 -5.37
CA VAL A 31 -24.84 -10.74 -5.76
C VAL A 31 -24.33 -9.49 -5.04
N ASP A 32 -23.10 -9.56 -4.52
CA ASP A 32 -22.43 -8.40 -3.94
C ASP A 32 -22.02 -7.41 -5.03
N VAL A 33 -22.58 -6.21 -4.97
CA VAL A 33 -22.26 -5.10 -5.87
C VAL A 33 -21.77 -3.90 -5.06
N PRO A 34 -20.88 -3.06 -5.60
CA PRO A 34 -20.46 -1.83 -4.92
C PRO A 34 -21.66 -0.93 -4.59
N LYS A 35 -21.71 -0.40 -3.37
CA LYS A 35 -22.68 0.64 -3.01
C LYS A 35 -22.43 1.88 -3.85
N THR A 36 -23.50 2.48 -4.35
CA THR A 36 -23.45 3.82 -4.90
C THR A 36 -23.41 4.84 -3.75
N ARG A 37 -23.07 6.10 -4.06
CA ARG A 37 -23.11 7.18 -3.07
C ARG A 37 -24.47 7.34 -2.39
N ALA A 38 -25.57 7.03 -3.09
CA ALA A 38 -26.92 7.10 -2.55
C ALA A 38 -27.24 5.97 -1.56
N ASP A 39 -26.53 4.83 -1.66
CA ASP A 39 -26.72 3.68 -0.77
C ASP A 39 -25.82 3.74 0.47
N CYS A 40 -24.88 4.68 0.53
CA CYS A 40 -23.95 4.83 1.63
C CYS A 40 -24.64 5.37 2.88
N ASN A 41 -24.48 4.67 4.00
CA ASN A 41 -24.87 5.17 5.31
C ASN A 41 -23.75 6.03 5.93
N ALA A 42 -24.01 6.62 7.10
CA ALA A 42 -23.02 7.47 7.80
C ALA A 42 -21.70 6.73 8.13
N GLY A 43 -21.77 5.42 8.42
CA GLY A 43 -20.59 4.60 8.68
C GLY A 43 -19.75 4.37 7.42
N ASP A 44 -20.39 4.15 6.27
CA ASP A 44 -19.73 4.02 4.98
C ASP A 44 -19.02 5.34 4.61
N LEU A 45 -19.68 6.48 4.82
CA LEU A 45 -19.09 7.79 4.56
C LEU A 45 -17.88 8.08 5.47
N ARG A 46 -17.97 7.76 6.76
CA ARG A 46 -16.85 7.90 7.70
C ARG A 46 -15.64 7.07 7.26
N LYS A 47 -15.84 5.87 6.71
CA LYS A 47 -14.75 5.05 6.13
C LYS A 47 -14.13 5.71 4.90
N TRP A 48 -14.95 6.28 4.03
CA TRP A 48 -14.48 7.05 2.86
C TRP A 48 -13.61 8.23 3.26
N GLU A 49 -14.06 9.04 4.23
CA GLU A 49 -13.30 10.18 4.74
C GLU A 49 -11.94 9.76 5.31
N LYS A 50 -11.93 8.70 6.12
CA LYS A 50 -10.68 8.15 6.67
C LYS A 50 -9.74 7.64 5.58
N ASN A 51 -10.25 6.98 4.54
CA ASN A 51 -9.42 6.54 3.43
C ASN A 51 -8.82 7.73 2.66
N VAL A 52 -9.59 8.78 2.40
CA VAL A 52 -9.06 10.00 1.75
C VAL A 52 -7.91 10.59 2.58
N LYS A 53 -8.09 10.66 3.91
CA LYS A 53 -7.05 11.12 4.84
C LYS A 53 -5.81 10.20 4.80
N ALA A 54 -6.01 8.88 4.78
CA ALA A 54 -4.95 7.87 4.71
C ALA A 54 -4.15 7.98 3.41
N LYS A 55 -4.83 8.07 2.27
CA LYS A 55 -4.20 8.25 0.96
C LYS A 55 -3.37 9.52 0.90
N LYS A 56 -3.92 10.64 1.36
CA LYS A 56 -3.17 11.90 1.41
C LYS A 56 -1.89 11.75 2.23
N TRP A 57 -1.98 11.08 3.38
CA TRP A 57 -0.84 10.79 4.24
C TRP A 57 0.25 9.94 3.57
N LEU A 58 -0.15 8.89 2.85
CA LEU A 58 0.78 8.03 2.10
C LEU A 58 1.41 8.82 0.96
N VAL A 59 0.60 9.43 0.09
CA VAL A 59 1.04 10.17 -1.10
C VAL A 59 1.99 11.32 -0.76
N CYS A 60 1.74 12.07 0.31
CA CYS A 60 2.63 13.17 0.72
C CYS A 60 4.05 12.71 1.08
N ARG A 61 4.28 11.41 1.29
CA ARG A 61 5.58 10.84 1.64
C ARG A 61 6.29 10.17 0.47
N LEU A 62 5.67 10.12 -0.71
CA LEU A 62 6.21 9.42 -1.87
C LEU A 62 7.06 10.34 -2.75
N GLY A 63 8.10 9.77 -3.36
CA GLY A 63 8.80 10.42 -4.47
C GLY A 63 7.95 10.46 -5.75
N PRO A 64 8.34 11.25 -6.77
CA PRO A 64 7.60 11.36 -8.03
C PRO A 64 7.39 10.02 -8.75
N ASP A 65 8.41 9.16 -8.77
CA ASP A 65 8.34 7.85 -9.43
C ASP A 65 7.37 6.91 -8.72
N GLU A 66 7.45 6.84 -7.39
CA GLU A 66 6.53 6.04 -6.57
C GLU A 66 5.10 6.56 -6.70
N TYR A 67 4.93 7.89 -6.65
CA TYR A 67 3.63 8.53 -6.85
C TYR A 67 3.01 8.19 -8.20
N SER A 68 3.81 8.24 -9.28
CA SER A 68 3.33 7.94 -10.64
C SER A 68 2.74 6.53 -10.78
N ARG A 69 3.27 5.57 -10.02
CA ARG A 69 2.83 4.17 -10.00
C ARG A 69 1.52 3.99 -9.23
N VAL A 70 1.28 4.82 -8.21
CA VAL A 70 0.17 4.62 -7.26
C VAL A 70 -0.96 5.63 -7.39
N GLN A 71 -0.80 6.69 -8.20
CA GLN A 71 -1.76 7.79 -8.30
C GLN A 71 -3.17 7.37 -8.77
N SER A 72 -3.28 6.28 -9.53
CA SER A 72 -4.56 5.77 -10.05
C SER A 72 -5.32 4.93 -9.02
N TYR A 73 -4.68 4.46 -7.95
CA TYR A 73 -5.33 3.64 -6.95
C TYR A 73 -6.37 4.43 -6.18
N THR A 74 -7.46 3.75 -5.84
CA THR A 74 -8.64 4.38 -5.22
C THR A 74 -8.58 4.33 -3.70
N THR A 75 -7.90 3.32 -3.15
CA THR A 75 -7.80 3.04 -1.72
C THR A 75 -6.39 3.24 -1.17
N ALA A 76 -6.28 3.55 0.13
CA ALA A 76 -4.99 3.63 0.81
C ALA A 76 -4.33 2.25 0.92
N LYS A 77 -5.14 1.19 1.01
CA LYS A 77 -4.68 -0.20 1.04
C LYS A 77 -3.96 -0.60 -0.24
N GLU A 78 -4.53 -0.33 -1.41
CA GLU A 78 -3.86 -0.59 -2.70
C GLU A 78 -2.51 0.12 -2.82
N ILE A 79 -2.45 1.39 -2.38
CA ILE A 79 -1.20 2.15 -2.35
C ILE A 79 -0.20 1.47 -1.41
N TRP A 80 -0.62 1.12 -0.20
CA TRP A 80 0.22 0.49 0.81
C TRP A 80 0.74 -0.88 0.37
N ASP A 81 -0.12 -1.75 -0.16
CA ASP A 81 0.24 -3.08 -0.65
C ASP A 81 1.28 -2.97 -1.78
N THR A 82 1.09 -2.02 -2.71
CA THR A 82 2.05 -1.76 -3.80
C THR A 82 3.40 -1.30 -3.27
N LEU A 83 3.41 -0.41 -2.27
CA LEU A 83 4.63 0.08 -1.64
C LEU A 83 5.36 -1.03 -0.87
N GLN A 84 4.64 -1.95 -0.22
CA GLN A 84 5.24 -3.10 0.45
C GLN A 84 5.99 -3.99 -0.56
N VAL A 85 5.34 -4.34 -1.68
CA VAL A 85 5.95 -5.17 -2.72
C VAL A 85 7.20 -4.51 -3.30
N ALA A 86 7.13 -3.23 -3.65
CA ALA A 86 8.28 -2.51 -4.20
C ALA A 86 9.48 -2.45 -3.25
N HIS A 87 9.22 -2.28 -1.95
CA HIS A 87 10.28 -2.26 -0.94
C HIS A 87 10.92 -3.64 -0.74
N GLU A 88 10.13 -4.72 -0.81
CA GLU A 88 10.61 -6.09 -0.71
C GLU A 88 11.48 -6.48 -1.92
N GLU A 89 11.02 -6.20 -3.14
CA GLU A 89 11.79 -6.42 -4.37
C GLU A 89 13.12 -5.64 -4.35
N THR A 90 13.08 -4.37 -3.96
CA THR A 90 14.30 -3.54 -3.84
C THR A 90 15.28 -4.13 -2.82
N SER A 91 14.77 -4.66 -1.72
CA SER A 91 15.59 -5.28 -0.67
C SER A 91 16.26 -6.56 -1.17
N GLN A 92 15.53 -7.39 -1.93
CA GLN A 92 16.07 -8.60 -2.54
C GLN A 92 17.15 -8.27 -3.58
N VAL A 93 16.91 -7.31 -4.48
CA VAL A 93 17.90 -6.88 -5.50
C VAL A 93 19.19 -6.38 -4.84
N LYS A 94 19.08 -5.59 -3.77
CA LYS A 94 20.27 -5.11 -3.02
C LYS A 94 21.05 -6.27 -2.41
N ARG A 95 20.38 -7.27 -1.82
CA ARG A 95 21.04 -8.46 -1.26
C ARG A 95 21.73 -9.29 -2.34
N SER A 96 21.05 -9.58 -3.45
CA SER A 96 21.62 -10.35 -4.56
C SER A 96 22.84 -9.65 -5.17
N ARG A 97 22.82 -8.32 -5.31
CA ARG A 97 23.98 -7.54 -5.76
C ARG A 97 25.16 -7.64 -4.80
N GLY A 98 24.92 -7.62 -3.49
CA GLY A 98 25.96 -7.83 -2.49
C GLY A 98 26.57 -9.23 -2.57
N ILE A 99 25.75 -10.26 -2.69
CA ILE A 99 26.20 -11.66 -2.84
C ILE A 99 27.01 -11.83 -4.13
N LEU A 100 26.53 -11.31 -5.26
CA LEU A 100 27.25 -11.38 -6.54
C LEU A 100 28.62 -10.68 -6.46
N MET A 101 28.70 -9.55 -5.76
CA MET A 101 29.97 -8.84 -5.58
C MET A 101 30.97 -9.67 -4.76
N ILE A 102 30.51 -10.34 -3.70
CA ILE A 102 31.35 -11.24 -2.88
C ILE A 102 31.88 -12.41 -3.72
N ILE A 103 31.02 -13.08 -4.50
CA ILE A 103 31.41 -14.22 -5.35
C ILE A 103 32.48 -13.79 -6.37
N LEU A 104 32.26 -12.65 -7.05
CA LEU A 104 33.22 -12.12 -8.02
C LEU A 104 34.54 -11.64 -7.38
N GLU A 105 34.58 -11.45 -6.07
CA GLU A 105 35.77 -11.07 -5.32
C GLU A 105 36.53 -12.32 -4.84
N GLU A 106 35.82 -13.39 -4.44
CA GLU A 106 36.41 -14.71 -4.15
C GLU A 106 36.98 -15.38 -5.41
N ASP A 107 36.30 -15.29 -6.56
CA ASP A 107 36.82 -15.79 -7.85
C ASP A 107 38.12 -15.07 -8.29
N LYS A 108 38.43 -13.89 -7.75
CA LYS A 108 39.70 -13.18 -8.00
C LYS A 108 40.83 -13.63 -7.07
N VAL A 109 40.52 -14.29 -5.95
CA VAL A 109 41.51 -14.77 -4.97
C VAL A 109 42.03 -16.16 -5.34
N GLU A 110 41.28 -16.94 -6.10
CA GLU A 110 41.69 -18.29 -6.55
C GLU A 110 42.57 -18.30 -7.83
N ILE A 111 42.95 -17.13 -8.36
CA ILE A 111 43.82 -17.00 -9.54
C ILE A 111 45.23 -16.48 -9.17
N PHE A 112 45.91 -17.13 -8.23
CA PHE A 112 47.35 -17.00 -7.98
C PHE A 112 47.99 -18.35 -7.66
#